data_AF-A0A6B3GV22-F1
#
_entry.id   AF-A0A6B3GV22-F1
#
_cell.length_a   1.000
_cell.length_b   1.000
_cell.length_c   1.000
_cell.angle_alpha   90.00
_cell.angle_beta   90.00
_cell.angle_gamma   90.00
#
_symmetry.space_group_name_H-M   'P 1'
#
loop_
_entity.id
_entity.type
_entity.pdbx_description
1 polymer ?
#
loop_
_entity_poly.entity_id
_entity_poly.type
_entity_poly.pdbx_seq_one_letter_code
_entity_poly.pdbx_strand_id
1 'polypeptide(L)'
;FWTFCCVNCLHVLDELRELEEKHRDTVVIIGVHSPKFVHEAEHQAVVDAVERYEVHHPVLDDPELATWKQYAVRAWPTLVVIDPEGYVVAQHAGEGHAHAIEKLVEELEAEHGAKGTLRRGDGPYVAPEPVATHLRFPGKAL
;
A
#
# COMPACT_ATOMS: atom_id res chain seq x y z
N PHE A 1 4.52 2.17 -3.13
CA PHE A 1 4.99 3.58 -3.14
C PHE A 1 3.92 4.46 -3.74
N TRP A 2 3.40 5.40 -2.95
CA TRP A 2 2.24 6.21 -3.32
C TRP A 2 2.36 7.63 -2.74
N THR A 3 1.49 8.54 -3.19
CA THR A 3 1.35 9.90 -2.67
C THR A 3 -0.11 10.32 -2.82
N PHE A 4 -0.69 11.00 -1.83
CA PHE A 4 -2.15 11.19 -1.79
C PHE A 4 -2.70 12.23 -2.78
N CYS A 5 -1.86 13.09 -3.37
CA CYS A 5 -2.28 13.99 -4.46
C CYS A 5 -2.22 13.35 -5.86
N CYS A 6 -1.83 12.07 -5.98
CA CYS A 6 -1.73 11.40 -7.27
C CYS A 6 -2.96 10.53 -7.55
N VAL A 7 -3.76 10.90 -8.55
CA VAL A 7 -4.97 10.15 -8.93
C VAL A 7 -4.68 8.68 -9.26
N ASN A 8 -3.58 8.41 -9.97
CA ASN A 8 -3.18 7.03 -10.29
C ASN A 8 -2.82 6.22 -9.02
N CYS A 9 -2.31 6.88 -7.97
CA CYS A 9 -2.08 6.21 -6.70
C CYS A 9 -3.40 5.83 -6.03
N LEU A 10 -4.40 6.72 -6.09
CA LEU A 10 -5.72 6.45 -5.50
C LEU A 10 -6.41 5.28 -6.22
N HIS A 11 -6.31 5.20 -7.55
CA HIS A 11 -6.81 4.04 -8.29
C HIS A 11 -6.14 2.73 -7.85
N VAL A 12 -4.81 2.74 -7.70
CA VAL A 12 -4.07 1.55 -7.25
C VAL A 12 -4.44 1.15 -5.82
N LEU A 13 -4.71 2.12 -4.92
CA LEU A 13 -5.20 1.79 -3.58
C LEU A 13 -6.52 1.01 -3.67
N ASP A 14 -7.45 1.43 -4.52
CA ASP A 14 -8.72 0.73 -4.71
C ASP A 14 -8.55 -0.64 -5.38
N GLU A 15 -7.71 -0.74 -6.41
CA GLU A 15 -7.39 -2.01 -7.07
C GLU A 15 -6.79 -3.04 -6.10
N LEU A 16 -5.98 -2.60 -5.14
CA LEU A 16 -5.32 -3.49 -4.18
C LEU A 16 -6.25 -3.99 -3.05
N ARG A 17 -7.42 -3.37 -2.82
CA ARG A 17 -8.33 -3.77 -1.73
C ARG A 17 -8.78 -5.22 -1.85
N GLU A 18 -9.16 -5.65 -3.06
CA GLU A 18 -9.62 -7.01 -3.31
C GLU A 18 -8.50 -8.02 -3.07
N LEU A 19 -7.27 -7.69 -3.51
CA LEU A 19 -6.08 -8.50 -3.28
C LEU A 19 -5.74 -8.60 -1.79
N GLU A 20 -5.82 -7.47 -1.07
CA GLU A 20 -5.57 -7.40 0.37
C GLU A 20 -6.53 -8.30 1.16
N GLU A 21 -7.83 -8.23 0.87
CA GLU A 21 -8.82 -9.06 1.59
C GLU A 21 -8.69 -10.54 1.21
N LYS A 22 -8.52 -10.86 -0.09
CA LYS A 22 -8.44 -12.24 -0.57
C LYS A 22 -7.23 -12.99 -0.02
N HIS A 23 -6.09 -12.30 0.11
CA HIS A 23 -4.81 -12.88 0.53
C HIS A 23 -4.37 -12.40 1.92
N ARG A 24 -5.29 -11.94 2.76
CA ARG A 24 -5.01 -11.35 4.08
C ARG A 24 -4.24 -12.24 5.06
N ASP A 25 -4.27 -13.55 4.87
CA ASP A 25 -3.57 -14.50 5.74
C ASP A 25 -2.14 -14.78 5.30
N THR A 26 -1.74 -14.37 4.09
CA THR A 26 -0.43 -14.68 3.47
C THR A 26 0.31 -13.44 2.98
N VAL A 27 -0.40 -12.37 2.63
CA VAL A 27 0.12 -11.14 2.06
C VAL A 27 -0.07 -9.99 3.04
N VAL A 28 0.99 -9.19 3.18
CA VAL A 28 0.94 -7.91 3.90
C VAL A 28 1.26 -6.81 2.90
N ILE A 29 0.31 -5.91 2.68
CA ILE A 29 0.55 -4.68 1.93
C ILE A 29 1.15 -3.64 2.86
N ILE A 30 2.14 -2.88 2.38
CA ILE A 30 2.70 -1.72 3.10
C ILE A 30 2.67 -0.52 2.16
N GLY A 31 1.89 0.48 2.52
CA GLY A 31 1.79 1.73 1.79
C GLY A 31 2.96 2.65 2.15
N VAL A 32 4.05 2.62 1.38
CA VAL A 32 5.10 3.63 1.53
C VAL A 32 4.64 4.96 0.92
N HIS A 33 4.27 5.91 1.78
CA HIS A 33 3.87 7.25 1.39
C HIS A 33 5.12 8.12 1.18
N SER A 34 5.38 8.49 -0.07
CA SER A 34 6.57 9.24 -0.49
C SER A 34 6.09 10.54 -1.16
N PRO A 35 6.25 11.71 -0.53
CA PRO A 35 5.57 12.94 -0.95
C PRO A 35 6.09 13.47 -2.30
N LYS A 36 5.17 13.95 -3.14
CA LYS A 36 5.50 14.70 -4.37
C LYS A 36 5.56 16.21 -4.11
N PHE A 37 4.74 16.71 -3.19
CA PHE A 37 4.66 18.12 -2.80
C PHE A 37 5.02 18.32 -1.33
N VAL A 38 5.45 19.53 -0.97
CA VAL A 38 5.90 19.87 0.40
C VAL A 38 4.82 19.62 1.45
N HIS A 39 3.55 19.91 1.15
CA HIS A 39 2.45 19.67 2.09
C HIS A 39 2.16 18.18 2.30
N GLU A 40 2.56 17.32 1.37
CA GLU A 40 2.42 15.86 1.53
C GLU A 40 3.46 15.30 2.52
N ALA A 41 4.52 16.06 2.85
CA ALA A 41 5.48 15.68 3.88
C ALA A 41 5.01 16.02 5.31
N GLU A 42 3.85 16.68 5.46
CA GLU A 42 3.27 16.93 6.77
C GLU A 42 2.58 15.66 7.27
N HIS A 43 3.07 15.11 8.40
CA HIS A 43 2.56 13.85 8.97
C HIS A 43 1.03 13.86 9.15
N GLN A 44 0.47 14.97 9.63
CA GLN A 44 -0.97 15.08 9.82
C GLN A 44 -1.75 14.97 8.49
N ALA A 45 -1.21 15.51 7.40
CA ALA A 45 -1.83 15.40 6.09
C ALA A 45 -1.85 13.93 5.60
N VAL A 46 -0.81 13.16 5.93
CA VAL A 46 -0.76 11.71 5.64
C VAL A 46 -1.81 10.96 6.47
N VAL A 47 -1.91 11.24 7.77
CA VAL A 47 -2.93 10.64 8.65
C VAL A 47 -4.34 10.93 8.13
N ASP A 48 -4.63 12.19 7.80
CA ASP A 48 -5.92 12.61 7.25
C ASP A 48 -6.21 11.92 5.91
N ALA A 49 -5.19 11.74 5.06
CA ALA A 49 -5.33 11.04 3.78
C ALA A 49 -5.61 9.55 3.98
N VAL A 50 -4.88 8.89 4.90
CA VAL A 50 -5.11 7.48 5.26
C VAL A 50 -6.55 7.26 5.73
N GLU A 51 -7.06 8.16 6.57
CA GLU A 51 -8.45 8.09 7.03
C GLU A 51 -9.45 8.39 5.90
N ARG A 52 -9.23 9.46 5.13
CA ARG A 52 -10.10 9.89 4.04
C ARG A 52 -10.26 8.82 2.96
N TYR A 53 -9.16 8.15 2.61
CA TYR A 53 -9.14 7.12 1.57
C TYR A 53 -9.25 5.71 2.12
N GLU A 54 -9.55 5.55 3.41
CA GLU A 54 -9.82 4.25 4.04
C GLU A 54 -8.73 3.22 3.75
N VAL A 55 -7.48 3.62 3.97
CA VAL A 55 -6.30 2.75 3.81
C VAL A 55 -6.17 1.88 5.05
N HIS A 56 -6.35 0.56 4.89
CA HIS A 56 -6.40 -0.39 6.00
C HIS A 56 -5.07 -1.11 6.27
N HIS A 57 -4.15 -1.11 5.30
CA HIS A 57 -2.80 -1.62 5.51
C HIS A 57 -1.90 -0.62 6.27
N PRO A 58 -0.80 -1.09 6.88
CA PRO A 58 0.26 -0.23 7.40
C PRO A 58 0.73 0.80 6.37
N VAL A 59 0.91 2.04 6.83
CA VAL A 59 1.51 3.11 6.03
C VAL A 59 2.83 3.54 6.66
N LEU A 60 3.89 3.49 5.86
CA LEU A 60 5.19 4.05 6.19
C LEU A 60 5.24 5.48 5.65
N ASP A 61 5.35 6.46 6.54
CA ASP A 61 5.56 7.86 6.20
C ASP A 61 7.04 8.09 5.84
N ASP A 62 7.35 8.35 4.57
CA ASP A 62 8.71 8.52 4.02
C ASP A 62 8.95 9.97 3.53
N PRO A 63 8.91 10.99 4.42
CA PRO A 63 8.95 12.40 4.03
C PRO A 63 10.28 12.82 3.38
N GLU A 64 11.37 12.11 3.67
CA GLU A 64 12.72 12.37 3.14
C GLU A 64 13.05 11.57 1.87
N LEU A 65 12.10 10.78 1.36
CA LEU A 65 12.26 9.87 0.23
C LEU A 65 13.43 8.88 0.45
N ALA A 66 13.68 8.47 1.70
CA ALA A 66 14.78 7.59 2.06
C ALA A 66 14.51 6.17 1.54
N THR A 67 13.33 5.62 1.85
CA THR A 67 12.90 4.30 1.38
C THR A 67 12.70 4.31 -0.14
N TRP A 68 12.10 5.38 -0.67
CA TRP A 68 11.98 5.60 -2.12
C TRP A 68 13.32 5.46 -2.85
N LYS A 69 14.38 6.09 -2.34
CA LYS A 69 15.74 6.03 -2.91
C LYS A 69 16.34 4.63 -2.78
N GLN A 70 16.17 3.97 -1.63
CA GLN A 70 16.70 2.62 -1.39
C GLN A 70 16.09 1.57 -2.33
N TYR A 71 14.81 1.70 -2.67
CA TYR A 71 14.13 0.84 -3.64
C TYR A 71 14.29 1.29 -5.10
N ALA A 72 15.12 2.31 -5.35
CA ALA A 72 15.39 2.88 -6.67
C ALA A 72 14.11 3.27 -7.45
N VAL A 73 13.08 3.72 -6.73
CA VAL A 73 11.78 4.07 -7.32
C VAL A 73 11.89 5.35 -8.13
N ARG A 74 11.16 5.44 -9.25
CA ARG A 74 11.21 6.58 -10.19
C ARG A 74 9.85 7.10 -10.64
N ALA A 75 8.76 6.46 -10.22
CA ALA A 75 7.42 6.83 -10.64
C ALA A 75 6.39 6.53 -9.55
N TRP A 76 5.36 7.36 -9.47
CA TRP A 76 4.18 7.10 -8.66
C TRP A 76 3.04 6.58 -9.56
N PRO A 77 2.28 5.57 -9.13
CA PRO A 77 2.64 4.60 -8.09
C PRO A 77 3.74 3.65 -8.57
N THR A 78 4.43 3.01 -7.61
CA THR A 78 5.27 1.83 -7.88
C THR A 78 4.95 0.75 -6.86
N LEU A 79 4.74 -0.46 -7.34
CA LEU A 79 4.47 -1.67 -6.58
C LEU A 79 5.74 -2.52 -6.57
N VAL A 80 6.10 -3.05 -5.40
CA VAL A 80 7.26 -3.93 -5.23
C VAL A 80 6.76 -5.16 -4.49
N VAL A 81 7.02 -6.34 -5.03
CA VAL A 81 6.64 -7.62 -4.42
C VAL A 81 7.89 -8.25 -3.83
N ILE A 82 7.81 -8.59 -2.55
CA ILE A 82 8.87 -9.22 -1.78
C ILE A 82 8.39 -10.63 -1.39
N ASP A 83 9.19 -11.64 -1.66
CA ASP A 83 8.87 -13.02 -1.30
C ASP A 83 9.08 -13.30 0.21
N PRO A 84 8.56 -14.43 0.75
CA PRO A 84 8.78 -14.82 2.14
C PRO A 84 10.24 -15.02 2.55
N GLU A 85 11.17 -15.13 1.60
CA GLU A 85 12.62 -15.28 1.85
C GLU A 85 13.34 -13.91 1.86
N GLY A 86 12.62 -12.82 1.56
CA GLY A 86 13.09 -11.44 1.62
C GLY A 86 13.63 -10.88 0.30
N TYR A 87 13.40 -11.57 -0.82
CA TYR A 87 13.86 -11.12 -2.14
C TYR A 87 12.80 -10.28 -2.85
N VAL A 88 13.23 -9.22 -3.52
CA VAL A 88 12.38 -8.48 -4.47
C VAL A 88 12.21 -9.34 -5.72
N VAL A 89 11.00 -9.82 -5.96
CA VAL A 89 10.66 -10.73 -7.07
C VAL A 89 9.90 -10.04 -8.20
N ALA A 90 9.27 -8.89 -7.93
CA ALA A 90 8.68 -8.06 -8.97
C ALA A 90 8.68 -6.57 -8.61
N GLN A 91 8.70 -5.72 -9.64
CA GLN A 91 8.54 -4.28 -9.53
C GLN A 91 7.73 -3.75 -10.72
N HIS A 92 6.63 -3.06 -10.43
CA HIS A 92 5.71 -2.52 -11.43
C HIS A 92 5.50 -1.03 -11.21
N ALA A 93 5.75 -0.22 -12.23
CA ALA A 93 5.49 1.21 -12.22
C ALA A 93 4.16 1.53 -12.92
N GLY A 94 3.40 2.48 -12.38
CA GLY A 94 2.08 2.87 -12.89
C GLY A 94 0.92 2.06 -12.31
N GLU A 95 -0.29 2.36 -12.80
CA GLU A 95 -1.55 1.70 -12.42
C GLU A 95 -1.88 0.49 -13.32
N GLY A 96 -2.86 -0.33 -12.91
CA GLY A 96 -3.41 -1.41 -13.74
C GLY A 96 -2.66 -2.75 -13.67
N HIS A 97 -1.86 -2.97 -12.63
CA HIS A 97 -1.07 -4.21 -12.47
C HIS A 97 -1.69 -5.21 -11.49
N ALA A 98 -2.85 -4.92 -10.88
CA ALA A 98 -3.43 -5.72 -9.80
C ALA A 98 -3.59 -7.20 -10.15
N HIS A 99 -4.17 -7.51 -11.32
CA HIS A 99 -4.34 -8.90 -11.76
C HIS A 99 -3.00 -9.62 -12.06
N ALA A 100 -1.97 -8.89 -12.49
CA ALA A 100 -0.64 -9.48 -12.67
C ALA A 100 0.01 -9.81 -11.32
N ILE A 101 -0.17 -8.93 -10.33
CA ILE A 101 0.30 -9.14 -8.96
C ILE A 101 -0.47 -10.27 -8.29
N GLU A 102 -1.78 -10.35 -8.46
CA GLU A 102 -2.61 -11.44 -7.91
C GLU A 102 -2.11 -12.80 -8.39
N LYS A 103 -1.86 -12.96 -9.69
CA LYS A 103 -1.28 -14.18 -10.24
C LYS A 103 0.08 -14.51 -9.65
N LEU A 104 0.95 -13.51 -9.54
CA LEU A 104 2.27 -13.69 -8.93
C LEU A 104 2.15 -14.11 -7.46
N VAL A 105 1.23 -13.53 -6.70
CA VAL A 105 0.96 -13.90 -5.32
C VAL A 105 0.52 -15.37 -5.23
N GLU A 106 -0.42 -15.81 -6.07
CA GLU A 106 -0.86 -17.21 -6.09
C GLU A 106 0.28 -18.18 -6.41
N GLU A 107 1.17 -17.82 -7.34
CA GLU A 107 2.37 -18.60 -7.67
C GLU A 107 3.35 -18.67 -6.48
N LEU A 108 3.63 -17.53 -5.85
CA LEU A 108 4.53 -17.45 -4.69
C LEU A 108 3.96 -18.21 -3.49
N GLU A 109 2.65 -18.15 -3.24
CA GLU A 109 2.02 -18.91 -2.17
C GLU A 109 2.17 -20.42 -2.38
N ALA A 110 1.99 -20.89 -3.61
CA ALA A 110 2.17 -22.31 -3.94
C ALA A 110 3.64 -22.73 -3.76
N GLU A 111 4.58 -21.94 -4.27
CA GLU A 111 6.01 -22.22 -4.17
C GLU A 111 6.51 -22.21 -2.72
N HIS A 112 6.25 -21.13 -1.99
CA HIS A 112 6.71 -20.97 -0.61
C HIS A 112 5.93 -21.85 0.38
N GLY A 113 4.69 -22.24 0.03
CA GLY A 113 3.94 -23.27 0.72
C GLY A 113 4.63 -24.64 0.62
N ALA A 114 5.07 -25.02 -0.59
CA ALA A 114 5.80 -26.27 -0.81
C ALA A 114 7.20 -26.26 -0.16
N LYS A 115 7.89 -25.12 -0.17
CA LYS A 115 9.18 -24.93 0.52
C LYS A 115 9.08 -24.85 2.05
N GLY A 116 7.88 -24.59 2.59
CA GLY A 116 7.67 -24.38 4.02
C GLY A 116 8.18 -23.03 4.55
N THR A 117 8.44 -22.07 3.67
CA THR A 117 8.89 -20.72 4.01
C THR A 117 7.73 -19.73 4.15
N LEU A 118 6.55 -20.05 3.62
CA LEU A 118 5.35 -19.23 3.76
C LEU A 118 4.82 -19.25 5.20
N ARG A 119 4.57 -18.07 5.75
CA ARG A 119 3.86 -17.88 7.02
C ARG A 119 2.40 -17.54 6.74
N ARG A 120 1.48 -18.13 7.51
CA ARG A 120 0.06 -17.77 7.50
C ARG A 120 -0.37 -17.21 8.85
N GLY A 121 -1.19 -16.17 8.86
CA GLY A 121 -1.74 -15.57 10.08
C GLY A 121 -2.27 -14.16 9.85
N ASP A 122 -2.83 -13.57 10.91
CA ASP A 122 -3.32 -12.19 10.86
C ASP A 122 -2.15 -11.21 10.70
N GLY A 123 -2.39 -10.15 9.92
CA GLY A 123 -1.45 -9.06 9.76
C GLY A 123 -1.15 -8.36 11.10
N PRO A 124 0.03 -7.75 11.25
CA PRO A 124 0.46 -7.13 12.51
C PRO A 124 -0.26 -5.81 12.84
N TYR A 125 -1.14 -5.33 11.95
CA TYR A 125 -1.73 -4.00 12.04
C TYR A 125 -3.21 -4.04 12.40
N VAL A 126 -3.57 -3.21 13.36
CA VAL A 126 -4.95 -2.96 13.77
C VAL A 126 -5.21 -1.49 13.53
N ALA A 127 -6.12 -1.18 12.61
CA ALA A 127 -6.52 0.19 12.33
C ALA A 127 -7.18 0.81 13.58
N PRO A 128 -6.95 2.11 13.86
CA PRO A 128 -7.63 2.80 14.95
C PRO A 128 -9.14 2.88 14.68
N GLU A 129 -9.95 2.86 15.75
CA GLU A 129 -11.39 3.04 15.62
C GLU A 129 -11.72 4.44 15.07
N PRO A 130 -12.58 4.56 14.05
CA PRO A 130 -12.99 5.85 13.52
C PRO A 130 -13.68 6.72 14.58
N VAL A 131 -13.29 8.00 14.66
CA VAL A 131 -13.94 8.96 15.57
C VAL A 131 -15.20 9.50 14.89
N ALA A 132 -16.34 9.40 15.57
CA ALA A 132 -17.60 9.95 15.07
C ALA A 132 -17.55 11.49 15.02
N THR A 133 -17.83 12.06 13.84
CA THR A 133 -17.87 13.52 13.60
C THR A 133 -19.17 13.91 12.91
N HIS A 134 -19.54 15.21 12.97
CA HIS A 134 -20.74 15.70 12.27
C HIS A 134 -20.60 15.69 10.75
N LEU A 135 -19.38 15.90 10.25
CA LEU A 135 -19.01 15.84 8.84
C LEU A 135 -17.67 15.13 8.73
N ARG A 136 -17.53 14.22 7.76
CA ARG A 136 -16.30 13.47 7.49
C ARG A 136 -15.75 13.86 6.11
N PHE A 137 -14.65 14.61 6.11
CA PHE A 137 -13.92 15.07 4.92
C PHE A 137 -14.77 15.69 3.78
N PRO A 138 -15.67 16.67 4.02
CA PRO A 138 -16.48 17.27 2.97
C PRO A 138 -15.60 17.93 1.89
N GLY A 139 -15.65 17.40 0.66
CA GLY A 139 -14.78 17.88 -0.42
C GLY A 139 -15.25 19.16 -1.10
N LYS A 140 -16.56 19.47 -1.06
CA LYS A 140 -17.20 20.65 -1.63
C LYS A 140 -18.46 21.01 -0.84
N ALA A 141 -18.82 22.29 -0.81
CA ALA A 141 -20.12 22.79 -0.35
C ALA A 141 -20.70 23.69 -1.44
N LEU A 142 -22.02 23.59 -1.68
CA LEU A 142 -22.76 24.37 -2.66
C LEU A 142 -23.38 25.62 -2.03
#